data_AF-A0A0D6LJ83-F1
#
_entry.id   AF-A0A0D6LJ83-F1
#
_cell.length_a   1.000
_cell.length_b   1.000
_cell.length_c   1.000
_cell.angle_alpha   90.00
_cell.angle_beta   90.00
_cell.angle_gamma   90.00
#
_symmetry.space_group_name_H-M   'P 1'
#
loop_
_entity.id
_entity.type
_entity.pdbx_description
1 polymer ?
#
loop_
_entity_poly.entity_id
_entity_poly.type
_entity_poly.pdbx_seq_one_letter_code
_entity_poly.pdbx_strand_id
1 'polypeptide(L)' 'MLQYRELPNRVLDFNHTETPPDQQGKGIAKMLVKEGFKYAAENNYKVQPTCWYVAKYVNEMATEDERKLSTTYQSNI' A
#
# COMPACT_ATOMS: atom_id res chain seq x y z
N MET A 1 -2.47 -5.40 -11.10
CA MET A 1 -2.68 -6.28 -9.94
C MET A 1 -1.81 -5.82 -8.78
N LEU A 2 -2.36 -5.84 -7.56
CA LEU A 2 -1.59 -5.72 -6.32
C LEU A 2 -1.50 -7.12 -5.72
N GLN A 3 -0.28 -7.56 -5.39
CA GLN A 3 -0.04 -8.78 -4.64
C GLN A 3 0.31 -8.43 -3.20
N TYR A 4 -0.11 -9.28 -2.28
CA TYR A 4 0.25 -9.19 -0.89
C TYR A 4 0.41 -10.58 -0.27
N ARG A 5 1.09 -10.62 0.87
CA ARG A 5 1.10 -11.78 1.76
C ARG A 5 0.86 -11.33 3.18
N GLU A 6 0.17 -12.16 3.97
CA GLU A 6 0.03 -11.91 5.40
C GLU A 6 1.29 -12.36 6.13
N LEU A 7 1.79 -11.50 7.02
CA LEU A 7 2.86 -11.72 7.96
C LEU A 7 2.28 -11.81 9.38
N PRO A 8 3.05 -12.29 10.37
CA PRO A 8 2.62 -12.26 11.78
C PRO A 8 2.18 -10.87 12.24
N ASN A 9 1.39 -10.83 13.32
CA ASN A 9 0.91 -9.59 13.96
C ASN A 9 0.00 -8.73 13.06
N ARG A 10 -0.80 -9.36 12.18
CA ARG A 10 -1.75 -8.66 11.32
C ARG A 10 -1.05 -7.62 10.44
N VAL A 11 0.00 -8.03 9.74
CA VAL A 11 0.70 -7.18 8.78
C VAL A 11 0.53 -7.75 7.38
N LEU A 12 0.10 -6.92 6.42
CA LEU A 12 0.11 -7.27 5.01
C LEU A 12 1.34 -6.68 4.35
N ASP A 13 2.18 -7.54 3.77
CA ASP A 13 3.32 -7.13 2.97
C ASP A 13 2.89 -6.92 1.52
N PHE A 14 2.73 -5.66 1.13
CA PHE A 14 2.42 -5.27 -0.24
C PHE A 14 3.72 -5.31 -1.06
N ASN A 15 4.01 -6.48 -1.59
CA ASN A 15 5.32 -6.83 -2.14
C ASN A 15 5.43 -6.67 -3.66
N HIS A 16 4.31 -6.56 -4.37
CA HIS A 16 4.34 -6.37 -5.81
C HIS A 16 3.10 -5.65 -6.35
N THR A 17 3.32 -4.69 -7.26
CA THR A 17 2.27 -4.09 -8.06
C THR A 17 2.66 -4.07 -9.51
N GLU A 18 1.73 -4.47 -10.37
CA GLU A 18 1.89 -4.48 -11.81
C GLU A 18 0.70 -3.80 -12.47
N THR A 19 0.95 -3.04 -13.53
CA THR A 19 -0.07 -2.54 -14.44
C THR A 19 0.32 -2.96 -15.85
N PRO A 20 -0.55 -3.69 -16.58
CA PRO A 20 -0.30 -4.08 -17.96
C PRO A 20 0.13 -2.87 -18.81
N PRO A 21 1.06 -3.03 -19.78
CA PRO A 21 1.61 -1.90 -20.54
C PRO A 21 0.56 -0.98 -21.17
N ASP A 22 -0.52 -1.54 -21.72
CA ASP A 22 -1.65 -0.83 -22.33
C ASP A 22 -2.54 -0.07 -21.34
N GLN A 23 -2.36 -0.31 -20.04
CA GLN A 23 -3.07 0.34 -18.95
C GLN A 23 -2.20 1.30 -18.13
N GLN A 24 -0.90 1.42 -18.45
CA GLN A 24 0.00 2.36 -17.80
C GLN A 24 -0.42 3.82 -18.06
N GLY A 25 -0.02 4.73 -17.17
CA GLY A 25 -0.39 6.16 -17.26
C GLY A 25 -1.82 6.50 -16.84
N LYS A 26 -2.71 5.51 -16.66
CA LYS A 26 -4.13 5.71 -16.29
C LYS A 26 -4.39 5.72 -14.77
N GLY A 27 -3.35 5.70 -13.95
CA GLY A 27 -3.48 5.69 -12.49
C GLY A 27 -3.96 4.36 -11.86
N ILE A 28 -4.00 3.27 -12.63
CA ILE A 28 -4.49 1.96 -12.15
C ILE A 28 -3.72 1.46 -10.91
N ALA A 29 -2.39 1.53 -10.93
CA ALA A 29 -1.58 1.11 -9.79
C ALA A 29 -1.94 1.88 -8.51
N LYS A 30 -2.17 3.20 -8.60
CA LYS A 30 -2.59 4.03 -7.48
C LYS A 30 -3.93 3.58 -6.91
N MET A 31 -4.91 3.29 -7.76
CA MET A 31 -6.23 2.81 -7.34
C MET A 31 -6.14 1.46 -6.64
N LEU A 32 -5.34 0.53 -7.18
CA LEU A 32 -5.12 -0.78 -6.56
C LEU A 32 -4.50 -0.67 -5.17
N VAL A 33 -3.47 0.18 -5.02
CA VAL A 33 -2.85 0.41 -3.71
C VAL A 33 -3.84 1.02 -2.73
N LYS A 34 -4.61 2.04 -3.16
CA LYS A 34 -5.62 2.68 -2.32
C LYS A 34 -6.67 1.69 -1.81
N GLU A 35 -7.23 0.85 -2.67
CA GLU A 35 -8.18 -0.19 -2.26
C GLU A 35 -7.52 -1.24 -1.35
N GLY A 36 -6.23 -1.55 -1.56
CA GLY A 36 -5.46 -2.38 -0.64
C GLY A 36 -5.34 -1.79 0.76
N PHE A 37 -5.03 -0.49 0.88
CA PHE A 37 -4.99 0.21 2.16
C PHE A 37 -6.35 0.27 2.84
N LYS A 38 -7.43 0.48 2.06
CA LYS A 38 -8.80 0.41 2.56
C LYS A 38 -9.12 -0.97 3.13
N TYR A 39 -8.79 -2.04 2.41
CA TYR A 39 -8.95 -3.41 2.90
C TYR A 39 -8.17 -3.63 4.21
N ALA A 40 -6.93 -3.14 4.29
CA ALA A 40 -6.13 -3.24 5.51
C ALA A 40 -6.80 -2.50 6.69
N ALA A 41 -7.31 -1.29 6.47
CA ALA A 41 -8.03 -0.50 7.48
C ALA A 41 -9.27 -1.24 8.01
N GLU A 42 -10.14 -1.70 7.10
CA GLU A 42 -11.40 -2.38 7.43
C GLU A 42 -11.19 -3.69 8.21
N ASN A 43 -10.03 -4.32 8.02
CA ASN A 43 -9.71 -5.62 8.61
C ASN A 43 -8.66 -5.53 9.75
N ASN A 44 -8.35 -4.33 10.24
CA ASN A 44 -7.38 -4.11 11.32
C ASN A 44 -5.98 -4.68 11.02
N TYR A 45 -5.50 -4.52 9.78
CA TYR A 45 -4.14 -4.82 9.39
C TYR A 45 -3.26 -3.56 9.37
N LYS A 46 -1.96 -3.74 9.62
CA LYS A 46 -0.91 -2.80 9.19
C LYS A 46 -0.39 -3.21 7.81
N VAL A 47 0.24 -2.28 7.10
CA VAL A 47 0.80 -2.51 5.77
C VAL A 47 2.31 -2.33 5.81
N GLN A 48 3.05 -3.34 5.36
CA GLN A 48 4.49 -3.22 5.09
C GLN A 48 4.69 -3.01 3.59
N PRO A 49 5.16 -1.84 3.14
CA PRO A 49 5.26 -1.52 1.71
C PRO A 49 6.63 -1.92 1.14
N THR A 50 6.92 -3.23 0.95
CA THR A 50 8.21 -3.65 0.37
C THR A 50 8.31 -3.42 -1.15
N CYS A 51 7.19 -3.35 -1.85
CA CYS A 51 7.17 -2.90 -3.25
C CYS A 51 7.56 -1.42 -3.35
N TRP A 52 8.53 -1.10 -4.22
CA TRP A 52 9.00 0.28 -4.44
C TRP A 52 7.86 1.26 -4.77
N TYR A 53 6.85 0.83 -5.54
CA TYR A 53 5.74 1.71 -5.94
C TYR A 53 4.81 1.99 -4.77
N VAL A 54 4.57 0.99 -3.90
CA VAL A 54 3.76 1.15 -2.70
C VAL A 54 4.47 2.05 -1.69
N ALA A 55 5.80 1.88 -1.52
CA ALA A 55 6.60 2.80 -0.70
C ALA A 55 6.51 4.24 -1.22
N LYS A 56 6.63 4.43 -2.54
CA LYS A 56 6.43 5.74 -3.18
C LYS A 56 5.02 6.30 -2.92
N TYR A 57 3.98 5.48 -3.04
CA TYR A 57 2.61 5.88 -2.74
C TYR A 57 2.48 6.39 -1.30
N VAL A 58 3.00 5.66 -0.31
CA VAL A 58 2.95 6.05 1.11
C VAL A 58 3.61 7.41 1.34
N ASN A 59 4.77 7.65 0.71
CA ASN A 59 5.54 8.87 0.92
C ASN A 59 4.94 10.10 0.22
N GLU A 60 4.39 9.93 -0.97
CA GLU A 60 4.05 11.07 -1.84
C GLU A 60 2.54 11.26 -2.03
N MET A 61 1.73 10.23 -1.83
CA MET A 61 0.33 10.20 -2.32
C MET A 61 -0.70 9.80 -1.27
N ALA A 62 -0.30 9.06 -0.24
CA ALA A 62 -1.18 8.56 0.79
C ALA A 62 -1.78 9.69 1.63
N THR A 63 -2.96 9.45 2.19
CA THR A 63 -3.52 10.30 3.25
C THR A 63 -2.81 10.03 4.58
N GLU A 64 -3.02 10.90 5.58
CA GLU A 64 -2.48 10.65 6.93
C GLU A 64 -2.99 9.33 7.53
N ASP A 65 -4.25 8.99 7.30
CA ASP A 65 -4.81 7.75 7.86
C ASP A 65 -4.23 6.51 7.18
N GLU A 66 -3.98 6.57 5.87
CA GLU A 66 -3.26 5.51 5.15
C GLU A 66 -1.80 5.42 5.63
N ARG A 67 -1.12 6.55 5.85
CA ARG A 67 0.24 6.60 6.38
C ARG A 67 0.37 5.94 7.75
N LYS A 68 -0.59 6.17 8.67
CA LYS A 68 -0.62 5.53 10.00
C LYS A 68 -0.77 4.00 9.95
N LEU A 69 -1.23 3.44 8.83
CA LEU A 69 -1.29 1.98 8.62
C LEU A 69 0.06 1.42 8.17
N SER A 70 0.93 2.24 7.58
CA SER A 70 2.25 1.79 7.13
C SER A 70 3.17 1.47 8.30
N THR A 71 3.86 0.33 8.25
CA THR A 71 4.87 -0.06 9.26
C THR A 71 6.16 0.75 9.15
N THR A 72 6.41 1.38 8.01
CA THR A 72 7.63 2.16 7.74
C THR A 72 7.45 3.66 7.98
N TYR A 73 6.23 4.11 8.28
CA TYR A 73 5.96 5.52 8.55
C TYR A 73 6.07 5.79 10.06
N GLN A 74 7.06 6.58 10.44
CA GLN A 74 7.15 7.15 11.78
C GLN A 74 6.60 8.58 11.69
N SER A 75 5.44 8.83 12.29
CA SER A 75 5.00 10.19 12.56
C SER A 75 6.00 10.81 13.54
N ASN A 76 6.83 11.73 13.07
CA ASN A 76 7.57 12.62 13.96
C ASN A 76 6.52 13.51 14.65
N ILE A 77 6.13 13.13 15.88
CA ILE A 77 5.48 14.03 16.84
C ILE A 77 6.52 15.04 17.31
#